data_AF-A0A6G9WBP7-F1
#
_entry.id   AF-A0A6G9WBP7-F1
#
_cell.length_a   1.000
_cell.length_b   1.000
_cell.length_c   1.000
_cell.angle_alpha   90.00
_cell.angle_beta   90.00
_cell.angle_gamma   90.00
#
_symmetry.space_group_name_H-M   'P 1'
#
loop_
_entity.id
_entity.type
_entity.pdbx_description
1 polymer ?
#
loop_
_entity_poly.entity_id
_entity_poly.type
_entity_poly.pdbx_seq_one_letter_code
_entity_poly.pdbx_strand_id
1 'polypeptide(L)'
;MELAPFGVLNEGYRNLLKDGPGEAGVFQPMKKWPKGKDAYHELMEKWLEDVKKNIWPEWKNGKWLGAAKAQKEESTKKEMELAARLYFGTDGGRDIMDEDPDIPKAPDGCLRSHKWHYEIEDAFIYDLVYSFITLPNPTYNYRASRNVGSNFIVYNADFEVSRFEKMFWDRIGEVVPATWDIKQQFQRPRPWTAATLLDVRGFRWLVAGGEYATHTGIHPSLLSGHCIQGILGGCQVFSALLENHESLTRDCIRAIQKYMVDWGDRRVFAGVHYMTDNIASWTLARRLMPHLFSKEVGQLAVQAITENSRVFADIVRYFDKDDPALVMLLTDFPEARPAA
;
A
#
# COMPACT_ATOMS: atom_id res chain seq x y z
N MET A 1 -4.44 10.77 -26.53
CA MET A 1 -5.34 11.31 -25.49
C MET A 1 -4.47 11.44 -24.26
N GLU A 2 -4.17 12.65 -23.79
CA GLU A 2 -3.26 12.79 -22.64
C GLU A 2 -3.93 12.21 -21.39
N LEU A 3 -3.17 11.52 -20.53
CA LEU A 3 -3.61 11.23 -19.18
C LEU A 3 -3.82 12.56 -18.44
N ALA A 4 -5.08 13.01 -18.44
CA ALA A 4 -5.51 14.15 -17.67
C ALA A 4 -5.29 13.84 -16.19
N PRO A 5 -4.85 14.81 -15.37
CA PRO A 5 -4.76 14.59 -13.94
C PRO A 5 -6.16 14.22 -13.42
N PHE A 6 -6.21 13.41 -12.35
CA PHE A 6 -7.40 13.34 -11.48
C PHE A 6 -7.86 14.76 -11.03
N GLY A 7 -6.91 15.70 -11.16
CA GLY A 7 -6.90 17.12 -10.91
C GLY A 7 -7.95 18.02 -11.56
N VAL A 8 -8.68 17.74 -12.66
CA VAL A 8 -9.67 18.77 -13.08
C VAL A 8 -10.80 18.89 -12.05
N LEU A 9 -11.26 17.76 -11.51
CA LEU A 9 -12.21 17.74 -10.38
C LEU A 9 -11.53 18.11 -9.06
N ASN A 10 -10.29 17.65 -8.83
CA ASN A 10 -9.55 17.93 -7.59
C ASN A 10 -8.97 19.35 -7.49
N GLU A 11 -8.75 20.05 -8.59
CA GLU A 11 -8.37 21.47 -8.63
C GLU A 11 -9.60 22.33 -8.34
N GLY A 12 -10.77 21.93 -8.87
CA GLY A 12 -12.07 22.43 -8.39
C GLY A 12 -12.26 22.20 -6.90
N TYR A 13 -12.01 20.98 -6.40
CA TYR A 13 -12.10 20.63 -4.99
C TYR A 13 -11.06 21.37 -4.12
N ARG A 14 -9.81 21.49 -4.57
CA ARG A 14 -8.77 22.28 -3.89
C ARG A 14 -9.14 23.76 -3.84
N ASN A 15 -9.69 24.30 -4.92
CA ASN A 15 -10.19 25.67 -4.94
C ASN A 15 -11.41 25.86 -4.02
N LEU A 16 -12.27 24.85 -3.88
CA LEU A 16 -13.39 24.83 -2.92
C LEU A 16 -12.92 24.70 -1.46
N LEU A 17 -11.83 23.98 -1.20
CA LEU A 17 -11.27 23.77 0.14
C LEU A 17 -10.32 24.89 0.62
N LYS A 18 -10.01 25.89 -0.21
CA LYS A 18 -9.18 27.04 0.18
C LYS A 18 -9.75 27.82 1.38
N ASP A 19 -11.04 27.68 1.66
CA ASP A 19 -11.74 28.27 2.80
C ASP A 19 -12.07 27.25 3.93
N GLY A 20 -11.58 26.00 3.82
CA GLY A 20 -11.75 24.95 4.83
C GLY A 20 -10.80 25.10 6.03
N PRO A 21 -10.97 24.32 7.11
CA PRO A 21 -10.10 24.35 8.28
C PRO A 21 -8.64 24.22 7.80
N GLY A 22 -7.86 25.26 8.11
CA GLY A 22 -6.76 25.76 7.29
C GLY A 22 -5.73 24.73 6.84
N GLU A 23 -5.02 25.10 5.78
CA GLU A 23 -3.82 24.42 5.26
C GLU A 23 -3.07 23.70 6.38
N ALA A 24 -3.39 22.43 6.62
CA ALA A 24 -2.55 21.57 7.42
C ALA A 24 -1.23 21.56 6.64
N GLY A 25 -0.26 22.33 7.14
CA GLY A 25 0.93 22.68 6.38
C GLY A 25 1.48 21.43 5.71
N VAL A 26 1.66 21.52 4.39
CA VAL A 26 2.15 20.43 3.55
C VAL A 26 3.29 19.74 4.30
N PHE A 27 3.12 18.44 4.58
CA PHE A 27 4.09 17.64 5.34
C PHE A 27 4.15 17.97 6.84
N GLN A 28 3.03 17.84 7.56
CA GLN A 28 3.11 17.77 9.03
C GLN A 28 4.04 16.62 9.45
N PRO A 29 5.05 16.88 10.30
CA PRO A 29 5.91 15.82 10.82
C PRO A 29 5.09 14.76 11.56
N MET A 30 5.51 13.52 11.39
CA MET A 30 4.98 12.40 12.18
C MET A 30 5.29 12.63 13.66
N LYS A 31 4.39 12.22 14.57
CA LYS A 31 4.55 12.48 16.01
C LYS A 31 5.85 11.91 16.58
N LYS A 32 6.31 10.76 16.09
CA LYS A 32 7.54 10.08 16.56
C LYS A 32 8.83 10.55 15.88
N TRP A 33 8.79 11.55 15.01
CA TRP A 33 9.97 11.97 14.26
C TRP A 33 11.03 12.63 15.16
N PRO A 34 12.22 12.03 15.39
CA PRO A 34 13.15 12.48 16.43
C PRO A 34 14.10 13.60 15.99
N LYS A 35 14.18 13.89 14.69
CA LYS A 35 15.17 14.84 14.13
C LYS A 35 14.61 16.25 13.86
N GLY A 36 13.43 16.56 14.39
CA GLY A 36 12.78 17.86 14.20
C GLY A 36 12.14 18.05 12.82
N LYS A 37 11.37 19.14 12.68
CA LYS A 37 10.55 19.43 11.49
C LYS A 37 11.38 19.60 10.22
N ASP A 38 12.50 20.32 10.29
CA ASP A 38 13.31 20.64 9.11
C ASP A 38 13.93 19.38 8.48
N ALA A 39 14.45 18.47 9.31
CA ALA A 39 15.00 17.20 8.81
C ALA A 39 13.91 16.28 8.22
N TYR A 40 12.67 16.37 8.70
CA TYR A 40 11.55 15.66 8.08
C TYR A 40 11.25 16.26 6.71
N HIS A 41 11.19 17.59 6.61
CA HIS A 41 10.95 18.31 5.36
C HIS A 41 12.04 18.00 4.33
N GLU A 42 13.32 18.05 4.71
CA GLU A 42 14.44 17.71 3.82
C GLU A 42 14.32 16.27 3.27
N LEU A 43 13.99 15.29 4.11
CA LEU A 43 13.80 13.90 3.68
C LEU A 43 12.64 13.80 2.68
N MET A 44 11.51 14.41 3.01
CA MET A 44 10.30 14.36 2.18
C MET A 44 10.54 15.05 0.83
N GLU A 45 11.17 16.23 0.81
CA GLU A 45 11.51 16.95 -0.42
C GLU A 45 12.43 16.10 -1.31
N LYS A 46 13.49 15.53 -0.75
CA LYS A 46 14.39 14.66 -1.51
C LYS A 46 13.67 13.44 -2.10
N TRP A 47 12.83 12.78 -1.29
CA TRP A 47 12.05 11.64 -1.76
C TRP A 47 11.04 12.05 -2.86
N LEU A 48 10.37 13.19 -2.72
CA LEU A 48 9.45 13.70 -3.74
C LEU A 48 10.15 14.01 -5.06
N GLU A 49 11.35 14.59 -5.02
CA GLU A 49 12.16 14.80 -6.23
C GLU A 49 12.52 13.48 -6.91
N ASP A 50 12.90 12.45 -6.14
CA ASP A 50 13.17 11.12 -6.68
C ASP A 50 11.92 10.51 -7.33
N VAL A 51 10.73 10.64 -6.72
CA VAL A 51 9.47 10.18 -7.31
C VAL A 51 9.14 10.94 -8.60
N LYS A 52 9.30 12.27 -8.62
CA LYS A 52 9.08 13.11 -9.83
C LYS A 52 10.02 12.77 -10.96
N LYS A 53 11.24 12.35 -10.62
CA LYS A 53 12.25 11.93 -11.58
C LYS A 53 11.96 10.54 -12.14
N ASN A 54 11.62 9.59 -11.27
CA ASN A 54 11.70 8.17 -11.59
C ASN A 54 10.34 7.46 -11.74
N ILE A 55 9.27 7.94 -11.11
CA ILE A 55 7.99 7.22 -11.02
C ILE A 55 6.87 7.99 -11.73
N TRP A 56 6.55 9.20 -11.26
CA TRP A 56 5.39 9.95 -11.77
C TRP A 56 5.60 11.46 -11.65
N PRO A 57 5.25 12.25 -12.68
CA PRO A 57 5.38 13.70 -12.62
C PRO A 57 4.41 14.35 -11.63
N GLU A 58 4.77 15.52 -11.12
CA GLU A 58 3.91 16.36 -10.28
C GLU A 58 2.97 17.22 -11.15
N TRP A 59 1.73 17.44 -10.68
CA TRP A 59 0.81 18.39 -11.32
C TRP A 59 0.80 19.72 -10.59
N LYS A 60 1.28 20.79 -11.25
CA LYS A 60 1.34 22.14 -10.66
C LYS A 60 1.08 23.21 -11.71
N ASN A 61 0.20 24.16 -11.41
CA ASN A 61 -0.14 25.29 -12.26
C ASN A 61 -0.52 24.88 -13.70
N GLY A 62 -1.42 23.91 -13.82
CA GLY A 62 -1.91 23.45 -15.13
C GLY A 62 -0.92 22.63 -15.96
N LYS A 63 0.22 22.19 -15.40
CA LYS A 63 1.23 21.42 -16.13
C LYS A 63 1.85 20.29 -15.31
N TRP A 64 2.27 19.25 -16.02
CA TRP A 64 3.10 18.18 -15.49
C TRP A 64 4.57 18.64 -15.37
N LEU A 65 5.19 18.37 -14.22
CA LEU A 65 6.59 18.69 -13.88
C LEU A 65 7.36 17.42 -13.47
N GLY A 66 8.67 17.40 -13.74
CA GLY A 66 9.55 16.26 -13.44
C GLY A 66 9.94 15.44 -14.67
N ALA A 67 11.05 14.71 -14.57
CA ALA A 67 11.59 13.92 -15.69
C ALA A 67 10.68 12.75 -16.09
N ALA A 68 9.94 12.17 -15.14
CA ALA A 68 8.99 11.09 -15.40
C ALA A 68 7.87 11.48 -16.39
N LYS A 69 7.63 12.78 -16.62
CA LYS A 69 6.68 13.28 -17.63
C LYS A 69 6.92 12.66 -19.02
N ALA A 70 8.18 12.51 -19.42
CA ALA A 70 8.54 12.05 -20.76
C ALA A 70 8.08 10.61 -21.06
N GLN A 71 7.95 9.78 -20.01
CA GLN A 71 7.68 8.36 -20.13
C GLN A 71 6.36 7.94 -19.47
N LYS A 72 5.61 8.87 -18.86
CA LYS A 72 4.50 8.57 -17.96
C LYS A 72 3.42 7.68 -18.62
N GLU A 73 3.07 7.92 -19.88
CA GLU A 73 1.97 7.21 -20.55
C GLU A 73 2.40 5.83 -21.02
N GLU A 74 3.56 5.74 -21.67
CA GLU A 74 4.13 4.47 -22.12
C GLU A 74 4.42 3.54 -20.94
N SER A 75 5.06 4.05 -19.88
CA SER A 75 5.39 3.26 -18.69
C SER A 75 4.11 2.81 -17.97
N THR A 76 3.12 3.70 -17.83
CA THR A 76 1.82 3.34 -17.23
C THR A 76 1.10 2.27 -18.05
N LYS A 77 1.12 2.38 -19.38
CA LYS A 77 0.51 1.38 -20.25
C LYS A 77 1.18 0.01 -20.09
N LYS A 78 2.52 -0.04 -20.21
CA LYS A 78 3.30 -1.28 -20.05
C LYS A 78 3.07 -1.93 -18.68
N GLU A 79 3.07 -1.13 -17.63
CA GLU A 79 2.81 -1.58 -16.26
C GLU A 79 1.41 -2.19 -16.11
N MET A 80 0.37 -1.56 -16.67
CA MET A 80 -1.01 -2.07 -16.60
C MET A 80 -1.20 -3.32 -17.45
N GLU A 81 -0.59 -3.39 -18.64
CA GLU A 81 -0.58 -4.59 -19.48
C GLU A 81 0.10 -5.75 -18.76
N LEU A 82 1.22 -5.49 -18.09
CA LEU A 82 1.91 -6.46 -17.25
C LEU A 82 1.03 -6.95 -16.09
N ALA A 83 0.39 -6.03 -15.36
CA ALA A 83 -0.51 -6.38 -14.26
C ALA A 83 -1.70 -7.22 -14.75
N ALA A 84 -2.30 -6.85 -15.89
CA ALA A 84 -3.41 -7.61 -16.48
C ALA A 84 -3.01 -9.04 -16.85
N ARG A 85 -1.82 -9.20 -17.43
CA ARG A 85 -1.24 -10.51 -17.75
C ARG A 85 -0.95 -11.35 -16.50
N LEU A 86 -0.38 -10.74 -15.46
CA LEU A 86 0.08 -11.48 -14.29
C LEU A 86 -1.04 -11.82 -13.30
N TYR A 87 -2.04 -10.96 -13.16
CA TYR A 87 -2.93 -10.99 -11.99
C TYR A 87 -4.39 -11.27 -12.33
N PHE A 88 -4.88 -10.88 -13.50
CA PHE A 88 -6.34 -10.85 -13.75
C PHE A 88 -6.85 -12.05 -14.54
N GLY A 89 -6.13 -13.17 -14.51
CA GLY A 89 -6.53 -14.41 -15.20
C GLY A 89 -6.70 -14.25 -16.71
N THR A 90 -6.03 -13.28 -17.32
CA THR A 90 -5.99 -13.15 -18.78
C THR A 90 -5.25 -14.36 -19.39
N ASP A 91 -5.53 -14.69 -20.65
CA ASP A 91 -4.97 -15.85 -21.36
C ASP A 91 -5.29 -17.24 -20.75
N GLY A 92 -6.41 -17.35 -20.04
CA GLY A 92 -6.89 -18.62 -19.47
C GLY A 92 -6.22 -19.01 -18.15
N GLY A 93 -5.44 -18.09 -17.54
CA GLY A 93 -4.91 -18.24 -16.19
C GLY A 93 -5.98 -18.07 -15.10
N ARG A 94 -5.65 -18.48 -13.86
CA ARG A 94 -6.48 -18.17 -12.69
C ARG A 94 -6.24 -16.72 -12.25
N ASP A 95 -7.30 -16.07 -11.78
CA ASP A 95 -7.18 -14.72 -11.21
C ASP A 95 -6.52 -14.80 -9.84
N ILE A 96 -5.46 -14.02 -9.63
CA ILE A 96 -4.69 -14.05 -8.38
C ILE A 96 -5.56 -13.67 -7.17
N MET A 97 -6.60 -12.87 -7.37
CA MET A 97 -7.54 -12.50 -6.30
C MET A 97 -8.38 -13.69 -5.83
N ASP A 98 -8.57 -14.69 -6.69
CA ASP A 98 -9.27 -15.94 -6.39
C ASP A 98 -8.29 -17.07 -6.01
N GLU A 99 -6.97 -16.86 -6.13
CA GLU A 99 -5.94 -17.79 -5.69
C GLU A 99 -5.65 -17.68 -4.19
N ASP A 100 -5.13 -18.80 -3.65
CA ASP A 100 -4.51 -18.84 -2.31
C ASP A 100 -3.57 -20.06 -2.15
N PRO A 101 -2.28 -19.95 -2.53
CA PRO A 101 -1.34 -21.05 -2.34
C PRO A 101 -0.75 -21.16 -0.93
N ASP A 102 -0.71 -20.07 -0.16
CA ASP A 102 0.19 -19.96 1.01
C ASP A 102 -0.49 -19.56 2.33
N ILE A 103 -1.78 -19.21 2.34
CA ILE A 103 -2.48 -18.90 3.59
C ILE A 103 -3.05 -20.19 4.21
N PRO A 104 -2.81 -20.47 5.50
CA PRO A 104 -3.40 -21.62 6.17
C PRO A 104 -4.92 -21.61 6.00
N LYS A 105 -5.50 -22.75 5.59
CA LYS A 105 -6.95 -22.90 5.59
C LYS A 105 -7.46 -22.56 6.98
N ALA A 106 -8.45 -21.67 7.03
CA ALA A 106 -9.10 -21.34 8.28
C ALA A 106 -9.63 -22.63 8.94
N PRO A 107 -9.72 -22.69 10.29
CA PRO A 107 -10.19 -23.88 10.99
C PRO A 107 -11.58 -24.37 10.54
N ASP A 108 -12.39 -23.50 9.92
CA ASP A 108 -13.70 -23.80 9.35
C ASP A 108 -13.65 -24.35 7.91
N GLY A 109 -12.46 -24.50 7.33
CA GLY A 109 -12.22 -25.03 5.99
C GLY A 109 -12.53 -24.06 4.85
N CYS A 110 -12.93 -22.82 5.15
CA CYS A 110 -13.20 -21.84 4.10
C CYS A 110 -11.90 -21.32 3.44
N LEU A 111 -11.94 -21.17 2.12
CA LEU A 111 -10.88 -20.50 1.36
C LEU A 111 -10.87 -19.00 1.72
N ARG A 112 -9.68 -18.45 1.97
CA ARG A 112 -9.48 -17.04 2.35
C ARG A 112 -8.55 -16.38 1.35
N SER A 113 -9.04 -16.25 0.13
CA SER A 113 -8.28 -15.69 -0.99
C SER A 113 -7.88 -14.24 -0.75
N HIS A 114 -6.99 -13.74 -1.61
CA HIS A 114 -6.61 -12.33 -1.64
C HIS A 114 -7.83 -11.39 -1.72
N LYS A 115 -8.89 -11.80 -2.45
CA LYS A 115 -10.16 -11.06 -2.51
C LYS A 115 -10.85 -10.90 -1.16
N TRP A 116 -10.97 -11.96 -0.37
CA TRP A 116 -11.63 -11.89 0.93
C TRP A 116 -10.90 -10.92 1.88
N HIS A 117 -9.56 -10.98 1.89
CA HIS A 117 -8.77 -10.06 2.70
C HIS A 117 -8.89 -8.61 2.21
N TYR A 118 -8.85 -8.41 0.89
CA TYR A 118 -9.02 -7.10 0.28
C TYR A 118 -10.37 -6.48 0.65
N GLU A 119 -11.43 -7.28 0.62
CA GLU A 119 -12.78 -6.87 1.02
C GLU A 119 -12.82 -6.46 2.49
N ILE A 120 -12.20 -7.22 3.41
CA ILE A 120 -12.18 -6.86 4.83
C ILE A 120 -11.41 -5.58 5.12
N GLU A 121 -10.28 -5.37 4.45
CA GLU A 121 -9.44 -4.22 4.70
C GLU A 121 -9.99 -2.92 4.10
N ASP A 122 -10.68 -3.02 2.96
CA ASP A 122 -11.09 -1.86 2.16
C ASP A 122 -12.60 -1.60 2.15
N ALA A 123 -13.42 -2.61 2.42
CA ALA A 123 -14.79 -2.37 2.82
C ALA A 123 -14.69 -1.70 4.18
N PHE A 124 -15.00 -0.41 4.23
CA PHE A 124 -15.59 0.13 5.45
C PHE A 124 -16.83 -0.73 5.71
N ILE A 125 -16.67 -1.82 6.47
CA ILE A 125 -17.79 -2.54 7.04
C ILE A 125 -18.33 -1.62 8.14
N TYR A 126 -18.90 -0.48 7.74
CA TYR A 126 -20.04 0.14 8.42
C TYR A 126 -21.24 -0.75 8.18
N ASP A 127 -21.12 -2.04 8.48
CA ASP A 127 -22.33 -2.76 8.76
C ASP A 127 -22.75 -2.29 10.15
N LEU A 128 -23.56 -1.23 10.17
CA LEU A 128 -24.27 -0.78 11.36
C LEU A 128 -25.01 -1.95 12.03
N VAL A 129 -25.33 -3.02 11.29
CA VAL A 129 -25.94 -4.21 11.86
C VAL A 129 -24.91 -5.05 12.64
N TYR A 130 -23.66 -5.18 12.18
CA TYR A 130 -22.64 -5.95 12.92
C TYR A 130 -21.91 -5.16 14.00
N SER A 131 -21.88 -3.83 13.94
CA SER A 131 -21.21 -3.01 14.96
C SER A 131 -21.95 -2.96 16.31
N PHE A 132 -23.25 -3.33 16.35
CA PHE A 132 -24.06 -3.37 17.58
C PHE A 132 -24.51 -4.77 18.02
N ILE A 133 -24.31 -5.81 17.20
CA ILE A 133 -24.70 -7.18 17.57
C ILE A 133 -23.54 -7.87 18.28
N THR A 134 -23.67 -8.02 19.60
CA THR A 134 -22.79 -8.92 20.37
C THR A 134 -23.22 -10.36 20.05
N LEU A 135 -22.54 -11.00 19.10
CA LEU A 135 -22.80 -12.41 18.82
C LEU A 135 -22.28 -13.26 19.99
N PRO A 136 -23.10 -14.18 20.54
CA PRO A 136 -22.80 -14.94 21.76
C PRO A 136 -21.61 -15.91 21.61
N ASN A 137 -21.05 -16.04 20.41
CA ASN A 137 -19.78 -16.69 20.12
C ASN A 137 -19.26 -16.07 18.82
N PRO A 138 -18.35 -15.08 18.82
CA PRO A 138 -17.91 -14.46 17.59
C PRO A 138 -17.15 -15.51 16.81
N THR A 139 -17.76 -16.01 15.73
CA THR A 139 -17.13 -16.95 14.82
C THR A 139 -15.75 -16.42 14.44
N TYR A 140 -14.82 -17.31 14.10
CA TYR A 140 -13.50 -16.91 13.60
C TYR A 140 -13.61 -15.81 12.53
N ASN A 141 -14.62 -15.90 11.66
CA ASN A 141 -14.91 -14.93 10.62
C ASN A 141 -15.30 -13.56 11.16
N TYR A 142 -16.21 -13.50 12.15
CA TYR A 142 -16.53 -12.23 12.80
C TYR A 142 -15.29 -11.59 13.40
N ARG A 143 -14.43 -12.38 14.07
CA ARG A 143 -13.18 -11.85 14.65
C ARG A 143 -12.25 -11.33 13.57
N ALA A 144 -12.07 -12.07 12.48
CA ALA A 144 -11.14 -11.72 11.42
C ALA A 144 -11.64 -10.58 10.51
N SER A 145 -12.93 -10.24 10.55
CA SER A 145 -13.54 -9.15 9.78
C SER A 145 -14.00 -7.96 10.64
N ARG A 146 -13.69 -7.95 11.94
CA ARG A 146 -14.25 -6.99 12.90
C ARG A 146 -13.82 -5.56 12.60
N ASN A 147 -12.55 -5.38 12.28
CA ASN A 147 -11.90 -4.12 12.00
C ASN A 147 -10.84 -4.30 10.92
N VAL A 148 -10.40 -3.19 10.33
CA VAL A 148 -9.14 -3.16 9.59
C VAL A 148 -8.04 -3.63 10.56
N GLY A 149 -7.18 -4.59 10.17
CA GLY A 149 -6.21 -5.17 11.11
C GLY A 149 -6.56 -6.57 11.62
N SER A 150 -7.85 -6.88 11.76
CA SER A 150 -8.29 -8.09 12.47
C SER A 150 -7.98 -9.39 11.73
N ASN A 151 -7.84 -9.31 10.41
CA ASN A 151 -7.54 -10.46 9.56
C ASN A 151 -6.10 -11.00 9.76
N PHE A 152 -5.29 -10.40 10.65
CA PHE A 152 -4.00 -10.96 11.06
C PHE A 152 -4.11 -12.38 11.64
N ILE A 153 -5.22 -12.71 12.31
CA ILE A 153 -5.47 -14.07 12.85
C ILE A 153 -5.44 -15.18 11.78
N VAL A 154 -5.55 -14.81 10.50
CA VAL A 154 -5.42 -15.73 9.37
C VAL A 154 -3.97 -16.09 9.07
N TYR A 155 -3.03 -15.20 9.41
CA TYR A 155 -1.60 -15.42 9.28
C TYR A 155 -1.04 -16.12 10.53
N ASN A 156 -1.65 -15.86 11.69
CA ASN A 156 -1.28 -16.49 12.96
C ASN A 156 -2.51 -16.67 13.86
N ALA A 157 -3.08 -17.87 13.87
CA ALA A 157 -4.30 -18.18 14.61
C ALA A 157 -4.14 -18.12 16.14
N ASP A 158 -2.91 -18.27 16.63
CA ASP A 158 -2.59 -18.21 18.06
C ASP A 158 -2.39 -16.77 18.55
N PHE A 159 -2.32 -15.81 17.64
CA PHE A 159 -2.15 -14.41 17.99
C PHE A 159 -3.50 -13.74 18.26
N GLU A 160 -3.65 -13.16 19.45
CA GLU A 160 -4.89 -12.52 19.88
C GLU A 160 -5.17 -11.24 19.07
N VAL A 161 -6.34 -11.17 18.44
CA VAL A 161 -6.72 -10.11 17.48
C VAL A 161 -6.71 -8.72 18.11
N SER A 162 -7.31 -8.55 19.29
CA SER A 162 -7.43 -7.23 19.90
C SER A 162 -6.06 -6.69 20.34
N ARG A 163 -5.15 -7.57 20.76
CA ARG A 163 -3.76 -7.24 21.02
C ARG A 163 -3.04 -6.79 19.75
N PHE A 164 -3.18 -7.52 18.63
CA PHE A 164 -2.58 -7.10 17.37
C PHE A 164 -3.10 -5.73 16.92
N GLU A 165 -4.43 -5.57 16.89
CA GLU A 165 -5.08 -4.30 16.54
C GLU A 165 -4.59 -3.16 17.41
N LYS A 166 -4.50 -3.38 18.73
CA LYS A 166 -3.99 -2.39 19.67
C LYS A 166 -2.56 -1.98 19.33
N MET A 167 -1.67 -2.95 19.12
CA MET A 167 -0.28 -2.67 18.75
C MET A 167 -0.16 -1.94 17.41
N PHE A 168 -1.01 -2.30 16.44
CA PHE A 168 -1.03 -1.70 15.11
C PHE A 168 -1.61 -0.28 15.14
N TRP A 169 -2.85 -0.10 15.61
CA TRP A 169 -3.60 1.16 15.48
C TRP A 169 -3.29 2.22 16.53
N ASP A 170 -2.95 1.85 17.77
CA ASP A 170 -2.69 2.85 18.82
C ASP A 170 -1.55 3.80 18.45
N ARG A 171 -0.62 3.32 17.60
CA ARG A 171 0.63 4.03 17.29
C ARG A 171 0.84 4.29 15.80
N ILE A 172 -0.02 3.82 14.89
CA ILE A 172 0.20 4.02 13.45
C ILE A 172 0.19 5.49 13.06
N GLY A 173 -0.70 6.29 13.66
CA GLY A 173 -0.78 7.73 13.43
C GLY A 173 0.45 8.51 13.93
N GLU A 174 1.35 7.87 14.68
CA GLU A 174 2.61 8.45 15.11
C GLU A 174 3.74 8.25 14.11
N VAL A 175 3.61 7.28 13.19
CA VAL A 175 4.68 6.81 12.31
C VAL A 175 4.33 6.79 10.83
N VAL A 176 3.06 6.93 10.46
CA VAL A 176 2.65 7.05 9.05
C VAL A 176 2.61 8.53 8.67
N PRO A 177 3.26 8.93 7.56
CA PRO A 177 3.21 10.31 7.09
C PRO A 177 1.81 10.67 6.57
N ALA A 178 1.52 11.98 6.50
CA ALA A 178 0.28 12.48 5.90
C ALA A 178 0.24 12.18 4.38
N THR A 179 -0.26 11.00 4.01
CA THR A 179 -0.24 10.52 2.61
C THR A 179 -1.17 11.31 1.68
N TRP A 180 -2.16 12.03 2.23
CA TRP A 180 -3.10 12.83 1.46
C TRP A 180 -2.41 13.98 0.72
N ASP A 181 -1.52 14.71 1.37
CA ASP A 181 -0.80 15.83 0.75
C ASP A 181 0.04 15.36 -0.44
N ILE A 182 0.72 14.23 -0.26
CA ILE A 182 1.52 13.58 -1.31
C ILE A 182 0.61 13.19 -2.50
N LYS A 183 -0.55 12.58 -2.23
CA LYS A 183 -1.55 12.26 -3.26
C LYS A 183 -2.02 13.50 -4.01
N GLN A 184 -2.28 14.58 -3.30
CA GLN A 184 -2.72 15.83 -3.89
C GLN A 184 -1.64 16.51 -4.73
N GLN A 185 -0.36 16.28 -4.45
CA GLN A 185 0.75 16.79 -5.23
C GLN A 185 0.89 16.06 -6.58
N PHE A 186 0.81 14.72 -6.58
CA PHE A 186 1.03 13.94 -7.80
C PHE A 186 -0.20 13.82 -8.70
N GLN A 187 -1.42 13.88 -8.15
CA GLN A 187 -2.68 13.74 -8.92
C GLN A 187 -2.71 12.55 -9.89
N ARG A 188 -1.97 11.47 -9.57
CA ARG A 188 -1.87 10.29 -10.43
C ARG A 188 -3.26 9.66 -10.59
N PRO A 189 -3.76 9.46 -11.82
CA PRO A 189 -5.06 8.86 -12.06
C PRO A 189 -5.09 7.42 -11.55
N ARG A 190 -6.26 6.94 -11.12
CA ARG A 190 -6.41 5.53 -10.73
C ARG A 190 -6.19 4.60 -11.94
N PRO A 191 -5.68 3.37 -11.72
CA PRO A 191 -5.41 2.43 -12.81
C PRO A 191 -6.59 2.19 -13.74
N TRP A 192 -7.82 2.02 -13.22
CA TRP A 192 -9.00 1.82 -14.07
C TRP A 192 -9.27 2.98 -15.05
N THR A 193 -9.03 4.22 -14.61
CA THR A 193 -9.17 5.41 -15.46
C THR A 193 -8.10 5.40 -16.55
N ALA A 194 -6.84 5.14 -16.18
CA ALA A 194 -5.75 5.07 -17.15
C ALA A 194 -5.90 3.91 -18.13
N ALA A 195 -6.33 2.73 -17.67
CA ALA A 195 -6.58 1.55 -18.50
C ALA A 195 -7.65 1.83 -19.57
N THR A 196 -8.71 2.55 -19.19
CA THR A 196 -9.76 2.99 -20.12
C THR A 196 -9.22 3.96 -21.18
N LEU A 197 -8.44 4.97 -20.76
CA LEU A 197 -7.89 5.99 -21.65
C LEU A 197 -6.80 5.47 -22.60
N LEU A 198 -6.04 4.47 -22.15
CA LEU A 198 -4.90 3.89 -22.88
C LEU A 198 -5.24 2.59 -23.63
N ASP A 199 -6.51 2.18 -23.62
CA ASP A 199 -7.03 0.95 -24.23
C ASP A 199 -6.27 -0.31 -23.78
N VAL A 200 -6.11 -0.48 -22.45
CA VAL A 200 -5.48 -1.69 -21.89
C VAL A 200 -6.51 -2.78 -21.74
N ARG A 201 -6.41 -3.80 -22.60
CA ARG A 201 -7.32 -4.95 -22.61
C ARG A 201 -7.06 -5.89 -21.45
N GLY A 202 -8.12 -6.55 -20.98
CA GLY A 202 -8.02 -7.52 -19.88
C GLY A 202 -7.76 -6.90 -18.51
N PHE A 203 -7.68 -5.57 -18.40
CA PHE A 203 -7.57 -4.88 -17.12
C PHE A 203 -8.84 -5.11 -16.28
N ARG A 204 -8.67 -5.55 -15.04
CA ARG A 204 -9.75 -5.77 -14.07
C ARG A 204 -9.61 -4.76 -12.94
N TRP A 205 -10.71 -4.09 -12.62
CA TRP A 205 -10.82 -3.26 -11.44
C TRP A 205 -11.81 -3.90 -10.47
N LEU A 206 -11.33 -4.23 -9.28
CA LEU A 206 -12.13 -4.77 -8.20
C LEU A 206 -12.35 -3.68 -7.14
N VAL A 207 -13.63 -3.44 -6.86
CA VAL A 207 -14.10 -2.59 -5.77
C VAL A 207 -14.46 -3.53 -4.62
N ALA A 208 -13.91 -3.30 -3.42
CA ALA A 208 -14.32 -4.07 -2.24
C ALA A 208 -15.84 -3.86 -1.97
N GLY A 209 -16.50 -4.70 -1.18
CA GLY A 209 -17.90 -4.44 -0.77
C GLY A 209 -18.97 -4.45 -1.87
N GLY A 210 -18.65 -4.79 -3.12
CA GLY A 210 -19.62 -4.92 -4.20
C GLY A 210 -20.22 -3.58 -4.66
N GLU A 211 -21.55 -3.44 -4.59
CA GLU A 211 -22.31 -2.28 -5.10
C GLU A 211 -22.27 -1.04 -4.18
N TYR A 212 -21.70 -1.17 -2.97
CA TYR A 212 -21.66 -0.08 -2.00
C TYR A 212 -20.32 0.67 -2.08
N ALA A 213 -20.40 2.00 -1.97
CA ALA A 213 -19.26 2.91 -2.10
C ALA A 213 -18.10 2.51 -1.17
N THR A 214 -17.02 1.99 -1.72
CA THR A 214 -15.79 1.79 -0.97
C THR A 214 -14.91 3.01 -0.97
N HIS A 215 -14.00 3.04 0.00
CA HIS A 215 -12.92 4.02 0.08
C HIS A 215 -12.05 4.06 -1.19
N THR A 216 -12.05 2.97 -1.98
CA THR A 216 -11.38 2.90 -3.27
C THR A 216 -12.11 3.69 -4.36
N GLY A 217 -11.64 4.91 -4.63
CA GLY A 217 -11.90 5.49 -5.96
C GLY A 217 -11.96 7.00 -6.09
N ILE A 218 -12.01 7.76 -4.99
CA ILE A 218 -12.29 9.22 -5.07
C ILE A 218 -11.06 10.07 -4.72
N HIS A 219 -9.85 9.52 -4.87
CA HIS A 219 -8.62 10.25 -4.64
C HIS A 219 -7.46 9.69 -5.48
N PRO A 220 -6.37 10.48 -5.68
CA PRO A 220 -5.21 10.06 -6.46
C PRO A 220 -4.57 8.75 -5.96
N SER A 221 -3.96 8.01 -6.87
CA SER A 221 -3.38 6.69 -6.57
C SER A 221 -2.05 6.79 -5.83
N LEU A 222 -1.15 7.68 -6.22
CA LEU A 222 0.23 7.72 -5.70
C LEU A 222 0.35 8.50 -4.39
N LEU A 223 0.94 8.00 -3.32
CA LEU A 223 1.39 6.62 -3.06
C LEU A 223 0.28 5.71 -2.53
N SER A 224 0.53 4.41 -2.44
CA SER A 224 -0.41 3.46 -1.82
C SER A 224 -0.41 3.60 -0.29
N GLY A 225 -1.49 4.19 0.24
CA GLY A 225 -1.67 4.38 1.69
C GLY A 225 -1.67 3.05 2.46
N HIS A 226 -2.40 2.05 1.95
CA HIS A 226 -2.43 0.72 2.54
C HIS A 226 -1.06 0.03 2.51
N CYS A 227 -0.28 0.20 1.43
CA CYS A 227 1.07 -0.35 1.35
C CYS A 227 1.97 0.21 2.46
N ILE A 228 2.05 1.54 2.61
CA ILE A 228 2.89 2.13 3.66
C ILE A 228 2.34 1.84 5.07
N GLN A 229 1.02 1.76 5.26
CA GLN A 229 0.39 1.40 6.52
C GLN A 229 0.72 -0.05 6.92
N GLY A 230 0.64 -1.00 5.99
CA GLY A 230 0.99 -2.40 6.22
C GLY A 230 2.43 -2.55 6.70
N ILE A 231 3.38 -1.90 6.00
CA ILE A 231 4.80 -1.93 6.39
C ILE A 231 5.03 -1.25 7.76
N LEU A 232 4.65 0.03 7.92
CA LEU A 232 4.99 0.75 9.15
C LEU A 232 4.17 0.28 10.37
N GLY A 233 2.95 -0.20 10.15
CA GLY A 233 2.13 -0.81 11.19
C GLY A 233 2.67 -2.18 11.63
N GLY A 234 3.12 -3.03 10.71
CA GLY A 234 3.79 -4.27 11.09
C GLY A 234 5.12 -4.04 11.82
N CYS A 235 5.88 -3.00 11.44
CA CYS A 235 7.05 -2.55 12.20
C CYS A 235 6.69 -2.17 13.65
N GLN A 236 5.58 -1.47 13.86
CA GLN A 236 5.11 -1.11 15.21
C GLN A 236 4.74 -2.34 16.03
N VAL A 237 4.02 -3.29 15.43
CA VAL A 237 3.68 -4.56 16.10
C VAL A 237 4.95 -5.28 16.53
N PHE A 238 5.90 -5.46 15.62
CA PHE A 238 7.16 -6.13 15.92
C PHE A 238 7.98 -5.37 16.98
N SER A 239 8.08 -4.04 16.89
CA SER A 239 8.75 -3.21 17.90
C SER A 239 8.11 -3.38 19.29
N ALA A 240 6.77 -3.37 19.37
CA ALA A 240 6.05 -3.55 20.63
C ALA A 240 6.30 -4.95 21.24
N LEU A 241 6.37 -6.00 20.42
CA LEU A 241 6.68 -7.35 20.89
C LEU A 241 8.11 -7.45 21.45
N LEU A 242 9.08 -6.80 20.80
CA LEU A 242 10.46 -6.71 21.29
C LEU A 242 10.55 -5.91 22.59
N GLU A 243 9.86 -4.76 22.68
CA GLU A 243 9.79 -3.91 23.89
C GLU A 243 9.22 -4.67 25.09
N ASN A 244 8.27 -5.59 24.86
CA ASN A 244 7.67 -6.43 25.89
C ASN A 244 8.48 -7.70 26.20
N HIS A 245 9.67 -7.87 25.62
CA HIS A 245 10.54 -9.04 25.77
C HIS A 245 9.86 -10.37 25.42
N GLU A 246 9.00 -10.36 24.41
CA GLU A 246 8.27 -11.55 24.00
C GLU A 246 9.14 -12.51 23.18
N SER A 247 8.94 -13.82 23.39
CA SER A 247 9.59 -14.83 22.57
C SER A 247 8.90 -14.90 21.21
N LEU A 248 9.61 -14.46 20.17
CA LEU A 248 9.10 -14.45 18.80
C LEU A 248 9.50 -15.74 18.08
N THR A 249 8.52 -16.58 17.80
CA THR A 249 8.73 -17.77 16.96
C THR A 249 8.96 -17.35 15.50
N ARG A 250 9.63 -18.22 14.72
CA ARG A 250 9.83 -17.99 13.29
C ARG A 250 8.51 -17.84 12.53
N ASP A 251 7.47 -18.58 12.93
CA ASP A 251 6.17 -18.52 12.29
C ASP A 251 5.45 -17.19 12.58
N CYS A 252 5.60 -16.66 13.79
CA CYS A 252 5.09 -15.32 14.11
C CYS A 252 5.76 -14.23 13.28
N ILE A 253 7.10 -14.31 13.13
CA ILE A 253 7.88 -13.38 12.30
C ILE A 253 7.41 -13.44 10.84
N ARG A 254 7.28 -14.64 10.27
CA ARG A 254 6.80 -14.84 8.90
C ARG A 254 5.37 -14.33 8.70
N ALA A 255 4.48 -14.59 9.66
CA ALA A 255 3.12 -14.10 9.64
C ALA A 255 3.08 -12.56 9.58
N ILE A 256 3.87 -11.88 10.42
CA ILE A 256 3.99 -10.42 10.40
C ILE A 256 4.55 -9.94 9.06
N GLN A 257 5.62 -10.55 8.56
CA GLN A 257 6.24 -10.18 7.27
C GLN A 257 5.27 -10.31 6.10
N LYS A 258 4.55 -11.43 6.00
CA LYS A 258 3.55 -11.66 4.95
C LYS A 258 2.39 -10.67 5.06
N TYR A 259 1.91 -10.44 6.28
CA TYR A 259 0.86 -9.47 6.55
C TYR A 259 1.24 -8.05 6.11
N MET A 260 2.48 -7.62 6.41
CA MET A 260 2.99 -6.29 6.07
C MET A 260 2.88 -5.96 4.58
N VAL A 261 3.21 -6.91 3.71
CA VAL A 261 3.25 -6.69 2.25
C VAL A 261 1.93 -6.95 1.56
N ASP A 262 1.13 -7.89 2.06
CA ASP A 262 -0.14 -8.25 1.42
C ASP A 262 -1.13 -7.08 1.35
N TRP A 263 -1.06 -6.16 2.31
CA TRP A 263 -1.82 -4.92 2.30
C TRP A 263 -1.60 -4.08 1.04
N GLY A 264 -0.36 -4.01 0.56
CA GLY A 264 0.01 -3.30 -0.66
C GLY A 264 -0.22 -4.15 -1.91
N ASP A 265 0.17 -5.42 -1.87
CA ASP A 265 0.10 -6.33 -3.01
C ASP A 265 -1.35 -6.53 -3.48
N ARG A 266 -2.28 -6.75 -2.55
CA ARG A 266 -3.71 -6.87 -2.85
C ARG A 266 -4.30 -5.68 -3.59
N ARG A 267 -3.72 -4.48 -3.42
CA ARG A 267 -4.19 -3.26 -4.12
C ARG A 267 -3.81 -3.24 -5.59
N VAL A 268 -2.69 -3.87 -5.92
CA VAL A 268 -2.28 -4.10 -7.30
C VAL A 268 -3.10 -5.23 -7.89
N PHE A 269 -3.30 -6.32 -7.14
CA PHE A 269 -4.13 -7.45 -7.57
C PHE A 269 -5.60 -7.07 -7.77
N ALA A 270 -6.11 -6.09 -7.04
CA ALA A 270 -7.46 -5.54 -7.23
C ALA A 270 -7.53 -4.47 -8.34
N GLY A 271 -6.41 -4.10 -8.97
CA GLY A 271 -6.37 -3.07 -10.00
C GLY A 271 -6.68 -1.65 -9.50
N VAL A 272 -6.47 -1.37 -8.21
CA VAL A 272 -6.73 -0.05 -7.62
C VAL A 272 -5.46 0.79 -7.43
N HIS A 273 -4.29 0.15 -7.48
CA HIS A 273 -2.98 0.78 -7.44
C HIS A 273 -2.05 0.19 -8.50
N TYR A 274 -1.07 0.99 -8.92
CA TYR A 274 0.02 0.55 -9.78
C TYR A 274 1.10 -0.18 -8.96
N MET A 275 1.89 -1.04 -9.59
CA MET A 275 3.08 -1.64 -8.96
C MET A 275 4.06 -0.55 -8.48
N THR A 276 4.23 0.50 -9.28
CA THR A 276 5.05 1.68 -9.01
C THR A 276 4.51 2.54 -7.86
N ASP A 277 3.20 2.47 -7.53
CA ASP A 277 2.68 3.08 -6.31
C ASP A 277 3.21 2.35 -5.06
N ASN A 278 3.41 1.03 -5.14
CA ASN A 278 4.05 0.25 -4.07
C ASN A 278 5.55 0.55 -3.99
N ILE A 279 6.27 0.72 -5.12
CA ILE A 279 7.67 1.18 -5.12
C ILE A 279 7.81 2.50 -4.35
N ALA A 280 6.98 3.50 -4.66
CA ALA A 280 6.98 4.77 -3.94
C ALA A 280 6.72 4.58 -2.44
N SER A 281 5.80 3.69 -2.07
CA SER A 281 5.45 3.40 -0.68
C SER A 281 6.59 2.72 0.08
N TRP A 282 7.23 1.70 -0.52
CA TRP A 282 8.34 0.95 0.07
C TRP A 282 9.60 1.80 0.21
N THR A 283 9.95 2.59 -0.81
CA THR A 283 11.11 3.50 -0.76
C THR A 283 10.93 4.57 0.31
N LEU A 284 9.72 5.13 0.44
CA LEU A 284 9.42 6.06 1.54
C LEU A 284 9.56 5.36 2.89
N ALA A 285 8.93 4.20 3.07
CA ALA A 285 9.01 3.44 4.32
C ALA A 285 10.48 3.14 4.69
N ARG A 286 11.28 2.67 3.73
CA ARG A 286 12.71 2.36 3.89
C ARG A 286 13.51 3.57 4.37
N ARG A 287 13.24 4.76 3.84
CA ARG A 287 13.92 6.00 4.23
C ARG A 287 13.49 6.51 5.61
N LEU A 288 12.25 6.25 6.01
CA LEU A 288 11.74 6.60 7.34
C LEU A 288 12.24 5.65 8.44
N MET A 289 12.45 4.36 8.13
CA MET A 289 12.81 3.32 9.13
C MET A 289 13.97 3.69 10.07
N PRO A 290 15.13 4.19 9.60
CA PRO A 290 16.26 4.53 10.48
C PRO A 290 15.97 5.64 11.49
N HIS A 291 14.87 6.37 11.31
CA HIS A 291 14.45 7.46 12.17
C HIS A 291 13.33 7.03 13.13
N LEU A 292 12.60 5.96 12.81
CA LEU A 292 11.40 5.55 13.53
C LEU A 292 11.60 4.28 14.35
N PHE A 293 12.52 3.40 13.95
CA PHE A 293 12.63 2.06 14.51
C PHE A 293 14.08 1.64 14.74
N SER A 294 14.27 0.58 15.52
CA SER A 294 15.56 -0.09 15.67
C SER A 294 16.00 -0.73 14.34
N LYS A 295 17.30 -1.03 14.24
CA LYS A 295 17.87 -1.72 13.07
C LYS A 295 17.19 -3.07 12.80
N GLU A 296 16.86 -3.81 13.85
CA GLU A 296 16.21 -5.13 13.76
C GLU A 296 14.81 -5.04 13.15
N VAL A 297 13.99 -4.08 13.60
CA VAL A 297 12.67 -3.80 13.01
C VAL A 297 12.80 -3.36 11.55
N GLY A 298 13.82 -2.54 11.24
CA GLY A 298 14.11 -2.15 9.85
C GLY A 298 14.49 -3.34 8.96
N GLN A 299 15.25 -4.31 9.49
CA GLN A 299 15.61 -5.54 8.77
C GLN A 299 14.40 -6.45 8.53
N LEU A 300 13.51 -6.60 9.50
CA LEU A 300 12.24 -7.31 9.33
C LEU A 300 11.47 -6.77 8.12
N ALA A 301 11.36 -5.45 8.02
CA ALA A 301 10.59 -4.80 6.96
C ALA A 301 11.24 -4.93 5.58
N VAL A 302 12.57 -4.88 5.51
CA VAL A 302 13.28 -5.20 4.26
C VAL A 302 12.97 -6.63 3.83
N GLN A 303 13.12 -7.60 4.73
CA GLN A 303 12.83 -9.01 4.43
C GLN A 303 11.36 -9.23 4.05
N ALA A 304 10.42 -8.56 4.71
CA ALA A 304 9.02 -8.59 4.32
C ALA A 304 8.87 -8.20 2.83
N ILE A 305 9.43 -7.05 2.45
CA ILE A 305 9.34 -6.54 1.07
C ILE A 305 10.08 -7.44 0.09
N THR A 306 11.34 -7.79 0.34
CA THR A 306 12.18 -8.47 -0.64
C THR A 306 11.90 -9.96 -0.76
N GLU A 307 11.40 -10.61 0.30
CA GLU A 307 11.23 -12.07 0.33
C GLU A 307 9.75 -12.50 0.30
N ASN A 308 8.81 -11.64 0.71
CA ASN A 308 7.40 -12.02 0.85
C ASN A 308 6.45 -11.25 -0.07
N SER A 309 6.84 -10.11 -0.66
CA SER A 309 5.98 -9.40 -1.62
C SER A 309 6.07 -10.05 -2.99
N ARG A 310 4.93 -10.53 -3.49
CA ARG A 310 4.82 -11.05 -4.84
C ARG A 310 4.96 -9.92 -5.86
N VAL A 311 4.38 -8.75 -5.59
CA VAL A 311 4.50 -7.58 -6.47
C VAL A 311 5.96 -7.15 -6.58
N PHE A 312 6.72 -7.15 -5.48
CA PHE A 312 8.15 -6.83 -5.50
C PHE A 312 8.92 -7.81 -6.40
N ALA A 313 8.69 -9.12 -6.20
CA ALA A 313 9.34 -10.15 -7.00
C ALA A 313 9.01 -10.00 -8.51
N ASP A 314 7.76 -9.71 -8.85
CA ASP A 314 7.33 -9.51 -10.23
C ASP A 314 7.89 -8.20 -10.83
N ILE A 315 8.00 -7.10 -10.06
CA ILE A 315 8.69 -5.88 -10.49
C ILE A 315 10.15 -6.19 -10.84
N VAL A 316 10.91 -6.79 -9.91
CA VAL A 316 12.34 -7.08 -10.12
C VAL A 316 12.56 -8.02 -11.31
N ARG A 317 11.61 -8.93 -11.55
CA ARG A 317 11.70 -9.91 -12.64
C ARG A 317 11.35 -9.35 -14.01
N TYR A 318 10.34 -8.48 -14.10
CA TYR A 318 9.71 -8.12 -15.38
C TYR A 318 9.88 -6.66 -15.79
N PHE A 319 10.28 -5.76 -14.90
CA PHE A 319 10.61 -4.38 -15.31
C PHE A 319 11.91 -4.36 -16.09
N ASP A 320 12.01 -3.46 -17.07
CA ASP A 320 13.25 -3.23 -17.78
C ASP A 320 14.35 -2.82 -16.79
N LYS A 321 15.58 -3.34 -16.95
CA LYS A 321 16.68 -3.06 -16.01
C LYS A 321 17.02 -1.57 -15.92
N ASP A 322 16.76 -0.84 -16.99
CA ASP A 322 16.97 0.60 -17.11
C ASP A 322 15.70 1.41 -16.78
N ASP A 323 14.60 0.75 -16.38
CA ASP A 323 13.37 1.44 -15.94
C ASP A 323 13.68 2.32 -14.72
N PRO A 324 13.42 3.64 -14.77
CA PRO A 324 13.78 4.53 -13.68
C PRO A 324 13.13 4.17 -12.34
N ALA A 325 11.92 3.60 -12.33
CA ALA A 325 11.25 3.18 -11.11
C ALA A 325 11.94 1.96 -10.49
N LEU A 326 12.39 1.00 -11.31
CA LEU A 326 13.19 -0.13 -10.84
C LEU A 326 14.55 0.34 -10.32
N VAL A 327 15.22 1.28 -11.00
CA VAL A 327 16.50 1.86 -10.55
C VAL A 327 16.34 2.55 -9.19
N MET A 328 15.25 3.30 -8.97
CA MET A 328 14.94 3.89 -7.67
C MET A 328 14.73 2.80 -6.61
N LEU A 329 13.96 1.76 -6.91
CA LEU A 329 13.74 0.63 -6.00
C LEU A 329 15.05 -0.03 -5.58
N LEU A 330 15.90 -0.42 -6.54
CA LEU A 330 17.17 -1.11 -6.28
C LEU A 330 18.28 -0.21 -5.72
N THR A 331 18.05 1.10 -5.65
CA THR A 331 18.92 2.03 -4.91
C THR A 331 18.60 2.00 -3.42
N ASP A 332 17.32 1.96 -3.06
CA ASP A 332 16.88 1.91 -1.66
C ASP A 332 16.88 0.47 -1.08
N PHE A 333 16.81 -0.54 -1.96
CA PHE A 333 16.87 -1.98 -1.66
C PHE A 333 18.03 -2.67 -2.42
N PRO A 334 19.30 -2.32 -2.14
CA PRO A 334 20.45 -2.96 -2.78
C PRO A 334 20.52 -4.48 -2.54
N GLU A 335 19.91 -4.98 -1.47
CA GLU A 335 19.85 -6.39 -1.09
C GLU A 335 19.09 -7.25 -2.13
N ALA A 336 18.22 -6.64 -2.93
CA ALA A 336 17.45 -7.33 -3.95
C ALA A 336 18.15 -7.45 -5.31
N ARG A 337 19.37 -6.90 -5.45
CA ARG A 337 20.13 -7.02 -6.69
C ARG A 337 20.54 -8.49 -6.88
N PRO A 338 20.27 -9.11 -8.05
CA PRO A 338 20.81 -10.42 -8.36
C PRO A 338 22.33 -10.42 -8.14
N ALA A 339 22.87 -11.47 -7.54
CA ALA A 339 24.32 -11.64 -7.48
C ALA A 339 24.87 -11.58 -8.92
N ALA A 340 25.79 -10.66 -9.16
CA ALA A 340 26.35 -10.36 -10.47
C ALA A 340 27.17 -11.51 -11.04
#